data_AF-A0A248TIN3-F1
#
_entry.id   AF-A0A248TIN3-F1
#
_cell.length_a   1.000
_cell.length_b   1.000
_cell.length_c   1.000
_cell.angle_alpha   90.00
_cell.angle_beta   90.00
_cell.angle_gamma   90.00
#
_symmetry.space_group_name_H-M   'P 1'
#
loop_
_entity.id
_entity.type
_entity.pdbx_description
1 polymer ?
#
loop_
_entity_poly.entity_id
_entity_poly.type
_entity_poly.pdbx_seq_one_letter_code
_entity_poly.pdbx_strand_id
1 'polypeptide(L)'
;MVGKAKENRYLYLSLGVLLTILGIYFSYEDFARGEFVDSVMILALGVSQLFFAYLSPHIFPRDERAKAIIGKAMTANYFILFVVILILFLITGQGSLGMWQLSANQVLIILFSIMIIAIPGTMVVFTRLM
;
A
#
# COMPACT_ATOMS: atom_id res chain seq x y z
N MET A 1 -19.26 -20.74 -3.54
CA MET A 1 -18.34 -19.58 -3.66
C MET A 1 -17.41 -19.38 -2.46
N VAL A 2 -17.75 -19.87 -1.25
CA VAL A 2 -16.90 -19.78 -0.04
C VAL A 2 -15.52 -20.46 -0.15
N GLY A 3 -15.42 -21.57 -0.88
CA GLY A 3 -14.13 -22.28 -1.08
C GLY A 3 -13.07 -21.43 -1.80
N LYS A 4 -13.46 -20.71 -2.87
CA LYS A 4 -12.56 -19.83 -3.63
C LYS A 4 -12.08 -18.62 -2.83
N ALA A 5 -12.92 -18.08 -1.94
CA ALA A 5 -12.51 -16.97 -1.07
C ALA A 5 -11.46 -17.41 -0.03
N LYS A 6 -11.58 -18.62 0.51
CA LYS A 6 -10.56 -19.18 1.42
C LYS A 6 -9.24 -19.46 0.70
N GLU A 7 -9.29 -20.02 -0.50
CA GLU A 7 -8.12 -20.28 -1.33
C GLU A 7 -7.38 -18.98 -1.68
N ASN A 8 -8.10 -17.96 -2.17
CA ASN A 8 -7.51 -16.65 -2.47
C ASN A 8 -6.90 -16.00 -1.22
N ARG A 9 -7.55 -16.12 -0.06
CA ARG A 9 -6.98 -15.64 1.21
C ARG A 9 -5.63 -16.28 1.52
N TYR A 10 -5.50 -17.60 1.35
CA TYR A 10 -4.23 -18.28 1.58
C TYR A 10 -3.14 -17.85 0.60
N LEU A 11 -3.48 -17.65 -0.67
CA LEU A 11 -2.55 -17.14 -1.68
C LEU A 11 -2.06 -15.73 -1.34
N TYR A 12 -2.96 -14.82 -0.97
CA TYR A 12 -2.57 -13.47 -0.57
C TYR A 12 -1.74 -13.46 0.72
N LEU A 13 -2.07 -14.34 1.68
CA LEU A 13 -1.32 -14.44 2.92
C LEU A 13 0.10 -14.98 2.69
N SER A 14 0.25 -16.07 1.94
CA SER A 14 1.55 -16.68 1.67
C SER A 14 2.44 -15.74 0.84
N LEU A 15 1.88 -15.11 -0.19
CA LEU A 15 2.59 -14.13 -1.00
C LEU A 15 2.95 -12.87 -0.20
N GLY A 16 2.03 -12.38 0.65
CA GLY A 16 2.29 -11.21 1.50
C GLY A 16 3.41 -11.45 2.51
N VAL A 17 3.43 -12.62 3.16
CA VAL A 17 4.50 -13.01 4.08
C VAL A 17 5.84 -13.13 3.33
N LEU A 18 5.86 -13.82 2.19
CA LEU A 18 7.06 -13.97 1.36
C LEU A 18 7.64 -12.60 0.94
N LEU A 19 6.81 -11.73 0.36
CA LEU A 19 7.22 -10.41 -0.10
C LEU A 19 7.66 -9.51 1.05
N THR A 20 7.03 -9.62 2.22
CA THR A 20 7.46 -8.87 3.40
C THR A 20 8.84 -9.30 3.86
N ILE A 21 9.11 -10.61 3.93
CA ILE A 21 10.44 -11.14 4.30
C ILE A 21 11.50 -10.70 3.29
N LEU A 22 11.22 -10.83 2.00
CA LEU A 22 12.13 -10.39 0.94
C LEU A 22 12.36 -8.87 0.99
N GLY A 23 11.31 -8.10 1.22
CA GLY A 23 11.40 -6.66 1.39
C GLY A 23 12.33 -6.31 2.55
N ILE A 24 12.16 -6.93 3.73
CA ILE A 24 13.05 -6.70 4.89
C ILE A 24 14.49 -7.08 4.53
N TYR A 25 14.69 -8.23 3.88
CA TYR A 25 16.01 -8.72 3.50
C TYR A 25 16.74 -7.73 2.56
N PHE A 26 16.07 -7.27 1.51
CA PHE A 26 16.65 -6.31 0.57
C PHE A 26 16.79 -4.91 1.15
N SER A 27 15.92 -4.53 2.09
CA SER A 27 15.98 -3.22 2.74
C SER A 27 17.04 -3.11 3.84
N TYR A 28 17.53 -4.25 4.35
CA TYR A 28 18.42 -4.28 5.50
C TYR A 28 19.76 -3.58 5.24
N GLU A 29 20.36 -3.82 4.08
CA GLU A 29 21.68 -3.28 3.73
C GLU A 29 21.65 -1.75 3.56
N ASP A 30 20.68 -1.25 2.78
CA ASP A 30 20.47 0.19 2.57
C ASP A 30 20.18 0.90 3.90
N PHE A 31 19.34 0.29 4.74
CA PHE A 31 19.01 0.83 6.06
C PHE A 31 20.23 0.87 6.98
N ALA A 32 21.06 -0.16 6.98
CA ALA A 32 22.28 -0.22 7.79
C ALA A 32 23.32 0.82 7.35
N ARG A 33 23.33 1.21 6.08
CA ARG A 33 24.20 2.25 5.52
C ARG A 33 23.63 3.67 5.69
N GLY A 34 22.38 3.81 6.15
CA GLY A 34 21.69 5.10 6.24
C GLY A 34 21.34 5.68 4.86
N GLU A 35 21.30 4.84 3.83
CA GLU A 35 20.95 5.22 2.47
C GLU A 35 19.43 5.10 2.26
N PHE A 36 18.95 5.67 1.16
CA PHE A 36 17.55 5.51 0.80
C PHE A 36 17.27 4.06 0.39
N VAL A 37 16.22 3.50 0.99
CA VAL A 37 15.84 2.10 0.80
C VAL A 37 15.00 1.94 -0.47
N ASP A 38 15.64 1.68 -1.61
CA ASP A 38 14.94 1.52 -2.90
C ASP A 38 13.98 0.32 -2.88
N SER A 39 14.30 -0.71 -2.10
CA SER A 39 13.50 -1.93 -1.94
C SER A 39 12.21 -1.74 -1.12
N VAL A 40 11.92 -0.54 -0.61
CA VAL A 40 10.70 -0.23 0.17
C VAL A 40 9.41 -0.54 -0.61
N MET A 41 9.45 -0.49 -1.94
CA MET A 41 8.32 -0.87 -2.78
C MET A 41 7.92 -2.34 -2.61
N ILE A 42 8.89 -3.24 -2.39
CA ILE A 42 8.65 -4.67 -2.16
C ILE A 42 7.93 -4.88 -0.82
N LEU A 43 8.32 -4.12 0.21
CA LEU A 43 7.62 -4.11 1.49
C LEU A 43 6.18 -3.61 1.34
N ALA A 44 5.98 -2.53 0.59
CA ALA A 44 4.65 -1.99 0.34
C ALA A 44 3.74 -2.98 -0.38
N LEU A 45 4.28 -3.72 -1.36
CA LEU A 45 3.58 -4.82 -2.01
C LEU A 45 3.23 -5.94 -1.02
N GLY A 46 4.17 -6.35 -0.17
CA GLY A 46 3.93 -7.35 0.88
C GLY A 46 2.77 -6.97 1.80
N VAL A 47 2.80 -5.74 2.33
CA VAL A 47 1.73 -5.19 3.18
C VAL A 47 0.39 -5.13 2.44
N SER A 48 0.39 -4.71 1.18
CA SER A 48 -0.79 -4.67 0.33
C SER A 48 -1.42 -6.05 0.15
N GLN A 49 -0.61 -7.10 -0.08
CA GLN A 49 -1.10 -8.48 -0.14
C GLN A 49 -1.68 -8.95 1.20
N LEU A 50 -1.08 -8.57 2.33
CA LEU A 50 -1.64 -8.89 3.65
C LEU A 50 -3.01 -8.22 3.88
N PHE A 51 -3.20 -6.99 3.41
CA PHE A 51 -4.52 -6.36 3.41
C PHE A 51 -5.52 -7.11 2.52
N PHE A 52 -5.12 -7.56 1.33
CA PHE A 52 -5.99 -8.39 0.49
C PHE A 52 -6.33 -9.74 1.14
N ALA A 53 -5.41 -10.35 1.90
CA ALA A 53 -5.68 -11.57 2.66
C ALA A 53 -6.78 -11.34 3.71
N TYR A 54 -6.75 -10.20 4.41
CA TYR A 54 -7.80 -9.81 5.36
C TYR A 54 -9.13 -9.50 4.66
N LEU A 55 -9.07 -8.78 3.53
CA LEU A 55 -10.23 -8.35 2.78
C LEU A 55 -10.91 -9.48 2.00
N SER A 56 -10.19 -10.55 1.70
CA SER A 56 -10.70 -11.67 0.88
C SER A 56 -12.06 -12.23 1.34
N PRO A 57 -12.29 -12.54 2.64
CA PRO A 57 -13.61 -12.98 3.08
C PRO A 57 -14.73 -11.92 2.95
N HIS A 58 -14.39 -10.63 2.85
CA HIS A 58 -15.35 -9.51 2.84
C HIS A 58 -15.69 -9.02 1.43
N ILE A 59 -14.75 -9.13 0.49
CA ILE A 59 -14.93 -8.66 -0.90
C ILE A 59 -15.46 -9.76 -1.82
N PHE A 60 -15.00 -11.00 -1.64
CA PHE A 60 -15.28 -12.10 -2.57
C PHE A 60 -16.72 -12.67 -2.53
N PRO A 61 -17.56 -12.41 -1.52
CA PRO A 61 -19.00 -12.63 -1.67
C PRO A 61 -19.59 -11.82 -2.85
N ARG A 62 -18.91 -10.74 -3.29
CA ARG A 62 -19.30 -9.85 -4.40
C ARG A 62 -20.70 -9.23 -4.25
N ASP A 63 -21.17 -9.12 -3.01
CA ASP A 63 -22.44 -8.54 -2.65
C ASP A 63 -22.42 -7.00 -2.82
N GLU A 64 -23.60 -6.37 -2.71
CA GLU A 64 -23.72 -4.90 -2.80
C GLU A 64 -22.81 -4.16 -1.81
N ARG A 65 -22.64 -4.70 -0.60
CA ARG A 65 -21.74 -4.15 0.41
C ARG A 65 -20.29 -4.10 -0.08
N ALA A 66 -19.82 -5.15 -0.75
CA ALA A 66 -18.46 -5.19 -1.30
C ALA A 66 -18.27 -4.12 -2.39
N LYS A 67 -19.27 -3.92 -3.26
CA LYS A 67 -19.23 -2.86 -4.27
C LYS A 67 -19.20 -1.46 -3.65
N ALA A 68 -20.01 -1.23 -2.61
CA ALA A 68 -20.04 0.04 -1.88
C ALA A 68 -18.69 0.35 -1.21
N ILE A 69 -18.04 -0.65 -0.61
CA ILE A 69 -16.71 -0.50 0.00
C ILE A 69 -15.66 -0.13 -1.06
N ILE A 70 -15.63 -0.84 -2.20
CA ILE A 70 -14.70 -0.55 -3.29
C ILE A 70 -14.91 0.89 -3.81
N GLY A 71 -16.17 1.27 -4.06
CA GLY A 71 -16.50 2.60 -4.55
C GLY A 71 -16.02 3.71 -3.61
N LYS A 72 -16.32 3.60 -2.31
CA LYS A 72 -15.88 4.58 -1.31
C LYS A 72 -14.35 4.61 -1.16
N ALA A 73 -13.70 3.46 -1.21
CA ALA A 73 -12.24 3.37 -1.17
C ALA A 73 -11.59 4.08 -2.36
N MET A 74 -12.12 3.92 -3.57
CA MET A 74 -11.62 4.63 -4.75
C MET A 74 -11.75 6.15 -4.62
N THR A 75 -12.90 6.64 -4.16
CA THR A 75 -13.10 8.08 -3.91
C THR A 75 -12.13 8.62 -2.86
N ALA A 76 -11.97 7.92 -1.73
CA ALA A 76 -11.00 8.32 -0.70
C ALA A 76 -9.56 8.34 -1.24
N ASN A 77 -9.21 7.36 -2.07
CA ASN A 77 -7.87 7.26 -2.63
C ASN A 77 -7.51 8.42 -3.57
N TYR A 78 -8.51 9.00 -4.26
CA TYR A 78 -8.29 10.20 -5.06
C TYR A 78 -7.83 11.39 -4.19
N PHE A 79 -8.46 11.59 -3.03
CA PHE A 79 -8.03 12.62 -2.07
C PHE A 79 -6.67 12.31 -1.47
N ILE A 80 -6.41 11.05 -1.11
CA ILE A 80 -5.10 10.61 -0.58
C ILE A 80 -4.00 10.90 -1.59
N LEU A 81 -4.19 10.57 -2.88
CA LEU A 81 -3.24 10.86 -3.94
C LEU A 81 -2.89 12.36 -3.98
N PHE A 82 -3.90 13.22 -3.96
CA PHE A 82 -3.68 14.67 -4.00
C PHE A 82 -2.89 15.17 -2.79
N VAL A 83 -3.27 14.72 -1.59
CA VAL A 83 -2.58 15.09 -0.34
C VAL A 83 -1.13 14.58 -0.34
N VAL A 84 -0.89 13.36 -0.78
CA VAL A 84 0.45 12.76 -0.84
C VAL A 84 1.34 13.51 -1.82
N ILE A 85 0.84 13.83 -3.01
CA ILE A 85 1.59 14.64 -3.99
C ILE A 85 1.91 16.02 -3.41
N LEU A 86 0.94 16.67 -2.77
CA LEU A 86 1.15 17.98 -2.15
C LEU A 86 2.22 17.91 -1.05
N ILE A 87 2.16 16.90 -0.18
CA ILE A 87 3.15 16.69 0.88
C ILE A 87 4.53 16.44 0.28
N LEU A 88 4.65 15.51 -0.67
CA LEU A 88 5.91 15.21 -1.35
C LEU A 88 6.50 16.46 -2.02
N PHE A 89 5.67 17.27 -2.68
CA PHE A 89 6.12 18.54 -3.27
C PHE A 89 6.63 19.53 -2.22
N LEU A 90 5.95 19.66 -1.08
CA LEU A 90 6.34 20.60 -0.02
C LEU A 90 7.63 20.18 0.70
N ILE A 91 7.82 18.89 0.97
CA ILE A 91 8.95 18.39 1.76
C ILE A 91 10.22 18.15 0.93
N THR A 92 10.07 17.87 -0.36
CA THR A 92 11.20 17.71 -1.27
C THR A 92 11.81 19.08 -1.56
N GLY A 93 13.12 19.11 -1.87
CA GLY A 93 13.89 20.34 -2.11
C GLY A 93 13.35 21.33 -3.16
N GLN A 94 12.25 21.00 -3.86
CA GLN A 94 11.53 21.90 -4.76
C GLN A 94 10.47 22.76 -4.06
N GLY A 95 10.02 22.37 -2.86
CA GLY A 95 9.04 23.09 -2.05
C GLY A 95 9.67 24.06 -1.05
N SER A 96 8.84 24.94 -0.48
CA SER A 96 9.28 26.00 0.45
C SER A 96 9.88 25.50 1.76
N LEU A 97 9.62 24.24 2.15
CA LEU A 97 10.14 23.66 3.39
C LEU A 97 11.51 23.00 3.19
N GLY A 98 11.85 22.56 1.97
CA GLY A 98 13.20 22.19 1.54
C GLY A 98 13.97 21.21 2.44
N MET A 99 13.28 20.42 3.27
CA MET A 99 13.94 19.66 4.32
C MET A 99 14.75 18.48 3.76
N TRP A 100 14.22 17.80 2.73
CA TRP A 100 14.79 16.54 2.23
C TRP A 100 15.16 16.66 0.75
N GLN A 101 16.42 16.37 0.42
CA GLN A 101 16.89 16.29 -0.97
C GLN A 101 16.69 14.87 -1.50
N LEU A 102 15.46 14.55 -1.89
CA LEU A 102 15.15 13.28 -2.56
C LEU A 102 15.33 13.41 -4.07
N SER A 103 15.88 12.36 -4.69
CA SER A 103 15.93 12.27 -6.16
C SER A 103 14.53 12.00 -6.72
N ALA A 104 14.30 12.35 -8.00
CA ALA A 104 13.02 12.10 -8.65
C ALA A 104 12.60 10.61 -8.60
N ASN A 105 13.58 9.69 -8.70
CA ASN A 105 13.32 8.26 -8.59
C ASN A 105 12.81 7.87 -7.20
N GLN A 106 13.42 8.41 -6.14
CA GLN A 106 13.03 8.14 -4.76
C GLN A 106 11.62 8.66 -4.46
N VAL A 107 11.28 9.84 -4.99
CA VAL A 107 9.92 10.40 -4.88
C VAL A 107 8.90 9.49 -5.55
N LEU A 108 9.21 8.96 -6.74
CA LEU A 108 8.33 8.01 -7.43
C LEU A 108 8.19 6.70 -6.63
N ILE A 109 9.28 6.15 -6.08
CA ILE A 109 9.24 4.93 -5.26
C ILE A 109 8.33 5.13 -4.04
N ILE A 110 8.44 6.27 -3.34
CA ILE A 110 7.56 6.58 -2.20
C ILE A 110 6.11 6.70 -2.66
N LEU A 111 5.85 7.43 -3.75
CA LEU A 111 4.51 7.61 -4.29
C LEU A 111 3.88 6.26 -4.67
N PHE A 112 4.60 5.41 -5.40
CA PHE A 112 4.14 4.07 -5.76
C PHE A 112 3.84 3.22 -4.53
N SER A 113 4.73 3.24 -3.55
CA SER A 113 4.56 2.48 -2.30
C SER A 113 3.29 2.89 -1.56
N ILE A 114 3.04 4.19 -1.45
CA ILE A 114 1.81 4.71 -0.82
C ILE A 114 0.58 4.31 -1.63
N MET A 115 0.61 4.45 -2.95
CA MET A 115 -0.54 4.14 -3.81
C MET A 115 -0.93 2.66 -3.81
N ILE A 116 0.05 1.77 -3.75
CA ILE A 116 -0.15 0.32 -3.65
C ILE A 116 -0.85 -0.06 -2.34
N ILE A 117 -0.56 0.66 -1.26
CA ILE A 117 -1.13 0.43 0.07
C ILE A 117 -2.49 1.12 0.22
N ALA A 118 -2.66 2.32 -0.32
CA ALA A 118 -3.77 3.20 0.02
C ALA A 118 -5.15 2.62 -0.38
N ILE A 119 -5.26 1.96 -1.54
CA ILE A 119 -6.51 1.32 -1.96
C ILE A 119 -6.91 0.19 -1.01
N PRO A 120 -6.13 -0.90 -0.85
CA PRO A 120 -6.53 -1.97 0.06
C PRO A 120 -6.57 -1.50 1.53
N GLY A 121 -5.72 -0.57 1.94
CA GLY A 121 -5.76 0.02 3.29
C GLY A 121 -7.08 0.75 3.57
N THR A 122 -7.54 1.61 2.67
CA THR A 122 -8.85 2.29 2.84
C THR A 122 -10.02 1.31 2.80
N MET A 123 -9.94 0.26 1.99
CA MET A 123 -10.93 -0.81 2.00
C MET A 123 -11.00 -1.52 3.37
N VAL A 124 -9.86 -1.79 4.00
CA VAL A 124 -9.83 -2.38 5.36
C VAL A 124 -10.54 -1.47 6.36
N VAL A 125 -10.29 -0.16 6.30
CA VAL A 125 -10.96 0.82 7.17
C VAL A 125 -12.48 0.79 6.95
N PHE A 126 -12.95 0.84 5.70
CA PHE A 126 -14.38 0.82 5.40
C PHE A 126 -15.07 -0.50 5.75
N THR A 127 -14.38 -1.64 5.66
CA THR A 127 -14.95 -2.93 6.12
C THR A 127 -15.23 -2.97 7.62
N ARG A 128 -14.51 -2.17 8.43
CA ARG A 128 -14.74 -2.09 9.87
C ARG A 128 -15.78 -1.05 10.27
N LEU A 129 -15.96 0.00 9.46
CA LEU A 129 -16.88 1.10 9.75
C LEU A 129 -18.32 0.82 9.29
N MET A 130 -18.50 -0.02 8.25
CA MET A 130 -19.80 -0.51 7.78
C MET A 130 -20.09 -1.88 8.37
#